data_AF-A0A7Y0ZEN5-F1
#
_entry.id   AF-A0A7Y0ZEN5-F1
#
_cell.length_a   1.000
_cell.length_b   1.000
_cell.length_c   1.000
_cell.angle_alpha   90.00
_cell.angle_beta   90.00
_cell.angle_gamma   90.00
#
_symmetry.space_group_name_H-M   'P 1'
#
loop_
_entity.id
_entity.type
_entity.pdbx_description
1 polymer ?
#
loop_
_entity_poly.entity_id
_entity_poly.type
_entity_poly.pdbx_seq_one_letter_code
_entity_poly.pdbx_strand_id
1 'polypeptide(L)'
;MGLKVELVANPASIAATGEVTTITATVTDYFGGNVGAGTNLAWSTTSGTLGASQTATDVNGQTSVTLRSSNVIGGATVTAATVTNEGQGSLYVPFTDAWAAIAPIYTGWANYDSPYSCSGWTPDPSTVPAGSAFTHSQNCYQNQIAYRQDRQQSLVTGQIVNVGGPVPAYQTILITQQQAAIGTQAPATPPPPAAATCEWVGQKNNNDMYSRKGWTYLTNNNTWLLYDVGPTGVGASAGKNWRGPVDYNGYRYTVGAKAGTMTAGRNFEYDLYQMCKAPL
;
A
#
# COMPACT_ATOMS: atom_id res chain seq x y z
N MET A 1 -9.09 85.64 6.19
CA MET A 1 -9.36 84.46 7.02
C MET A 1 -9.76 83.35 6.07
N GLY A 2 -9.09 82.20 6.11
CA GLY A 2 -9.30 81.13 5.14
C GLY A 2 -10.31 80.08 5.61
N LEU A 3 -10.73 79.23 4.69
CA LEU A 3 -11.55 78.06 4.95
C LEU A 3 -10.67 76.89 5.39
N LYS A 4 -11.20 76.04 6.26
CA LYS A 4 -10.56 74.77 6.67
C LYS A 4 -11.20 73.64 5.87
N VAL A 5 -10.37 72.76 5.29
CA VAL A 5 -10.84 71.59 4.54
C VAL A 5 -10.27 70.33 5.19
N GLU A 6 -11.14 69.48 5.71
CA GLU A 6 -10.79 68.19 6.29
C GLU A 6 -11.23 67.06 5.38
N LEU A 7 -10.36 66.07 5.15
CA LEU A 7 -10.59 64.96 4.24
C LEU A 7 -10.61 63.63 4.99
N VAL A 8 -11.58 62.77 4.68
CA VAL A 8 -11.70 61.41 5.20
C VAL A 8 -11.98 60.44 4.07
N ALA A 9 -11.21 59.35 3.99
CA ALA A 9 -11.42 58.27 3.04
C ALA A 9 -12.12 57.07 3.73
N ASN A 10 -13.11 56.48 3.05
CA ASN A 10 -13.75 55.25 3.49
C ASN A 10 -13.94 54.29 2.30
N PRO A 11 -13.19 53.16 2.27
CA PRO A 11 -12.16 52.74 3.22
C PRO A 11 -10.89 53.63 3.21
N ALA A 12 -10.14 53.65 4.32
CA ALA A 12 -8.95 54.49 4.48
C ALA A 12 -7.74 54.05 3.62
N SER A 13 -7.73 52.79 3.16
CA SER A 13 -6.76 52.21 2.24
C SER A 13 -7.48 51.27 1.28
N ILE A 14 -6.91 51.08 0.10
CA ILE A 14 -7.45 50.21 -0.95
C ILE A 14 -6.33 49.38 -1.58
N ALA A 15 -6.66 48.21 -2.13
CA ALA A 15 -5.65 47.44 -2.86
C ALA A 15 -5.24 48.15 -4.16
N ALA A 16 -3.98 48.02 -4.55
CA ALA A 16 -3.43 48.52 -5.81
C ALA A 16 -3.87 47.66 -7.02
N THR A 17 -5.17 47.36 -7.12
CA THR A 17 -5.77 46.48 -8.14
C THR A 17 -6.90 47.19 -8.91
N GLY A 18 -7.02 48.50 -8.74
CA GLY A 18 -8.11 49.31 -9.31
C GLY A 18 -9.35 49.38 -8.42
N GLU A 19 -9.21 49.07 -7.13
CA GLU A 19 -10.26 49.27 -6.12
C GLU A 19 -10.60 50.75 -5.96
N VAL A 20 -11.74 51.03 -5.32
CA VAL A 20 -12.29 52.38 -5.19
C VAL A 20 -12.56 52.70 -3.73
N THR A 21 -12.17 53.90 -3.30
CA THR A 21 -12.59 54.51 -2.04
C THR A 21 -13.35 55.81 -2.29
N THR A 22 -14.20 56.20 -1.34
CA THR A 22 -14.85 57.51 -1.34
C THR A 22 -14.14 58.45 -0.39
N ILE A 23 -13.77 59.63 -0.86
CA ILE A 23 -13.14 60.70 -0.09
C ILE A 23 -14.19 61.77 0.14
N THR A 24 -14.46 62.06 1.41
CA THR A 24 -15.38 63.12 1.84
C THR A 24 -14.57 64.30 2.34
N ALA A 25 -14.81 65.48 1.78
CA ALA A 25 -14.34 66.76 2.28
C ALA A 25 -15.41 67.41 3.15
N THR A 26 -15.01 67.90 4.33
CA THR A 26 -15.81 68.80 5.16
C THR A 26 -15.14 70.17 5.16
N VAL A 27 -15.89 71.20 4.80
CA VAL A 27 -15.39 72.57 4.73
C VAL A 27 -16.05 73.42 5.81
N THR A 28 -15.21 74.00 6.68
CA THR A 28 -15.65 74.92 7.74
C THR A 28 -14.99 76.28 7.58
N ASP A 29 -15.67 77.32 8.07
CA ASP A 29 -15.11 78.64 8.21
C ASP A 29 -14.10 78.73 9.38
N TYR A 30 -13.54 79.92 9.58
CA TYR A 30 -12.58 80.21 10.65
C TYR A 30 -13.17 80.04 12.07
N PHE A 31 -14.48 80.13 12.23
CA PHE A 31 -15.19 79.97 13.51
C PHE A 31 -15.67 78.53 13.74
N GLY A 32 -15.38 77.61 12.80
CA GLY A 32 -15.80 76.21 12.86
C GLY A 32 -17.23 75.96 12.38
N GLY A 33 -17.90 76.96 11.78
CA GLY A 33 -19.19 76.80 11.14
C GLY A 33 -19.06 76.16 9.76
N ASN A 34 -20.02 75.32 9.34
CA ASN A 34 -20.03 74.76 8.00
C ASN A 34 -20.29 75.87 6.96
N VAL A 35 -19.59 75.83 5.84
CA VAL A 35 -19.74 76.82 4.76
C VAL A 35 -21.08 76.73 4.01
N GLY A 36 -21.84 75.65 4.24
CA GLY A 36 -23.10 75.39 3.56
C GLY A 36 -22.92 74.94 2.11
N ALA A 37 -24.01 75.00 1.35
CA ALA A 37 -24.06 74.45 -0.02
C ALA A 37 -23.43 75.40 -1.05
N GLY A 38 -22.80 74.82 -2.07
CA GLY A 38 -22.35 75.53 -3.27
C GLY A 38 -20.89 75.99 -3.27
N THR A 39 -20.08 75.64 -2.27
CA THR A 39 -18.63 75.86 -2.31
C THR A 39 -17.99 74.82 -3.22
N ASN A 40 -17.39 75.25 -4.33
CA ASN A 40 -16.69 74.35 -5.26
C ASN A 40 -15.28 74.01 -4.76
N LEU A 41 -14.96 72.72 -4.74
CA LEU A 41 -13.63 72.18 -4.49
C LEU A 41 -13.07 71.59 -5.78
N ALA A 42 -11.84 71.95 -6.12
CA ALA A 42 -11.00 71.30 -7.11
C ALA A 42 -10.20 70.17 -6.46
N TRP A 43 -10.22 69.01 -7.11
CA TRP A 43 -9.56 67.80 -6.64
C TRP A 43 -8.37 67.45 -7.52
N SER A 44 -7.29 67.02 -6.89
CA SER A 44 -6.12 66.46 -7.57
C SER A 44 -5.57 65.26 -6.80
N THR A 45 -4.84 64.39 -7.50
CA THR A 45 -4.23 63.20 -6.90
C THR A 45 -2.84 62.96 -7.49
N THR A 46 -1.90 62.47 -6.69
CA THR A 46 -0.55 62.11 -7.16
C THR A 46 -0.49 60.75 -7.86
N SER A 47 -1.46 59.87 -7.63
CA SER A 47 -1.59 58.54 -8.24
C SER A 47 -3.05 58.10 -8.28
N GLY A 48 -3.37 57.08 -9.08
CA GLY A 48 -4.75 56.63 -9.28
C GLY A 48 -5.58 57.61 -10.13
N THR A 49 -6.91 57.50 -10.04
CA THR A 49 -7.84 58.31 -10.84
C THR A 49 -9.04 58.76 -10.01
N LEU A 50 -9.35 60.06 -10.06
CA LEU A 50 -10.51 60.63 -9.40
C LEU A 50 -11.76 60.54 -10.28
N GLY A 51 -12.93 60.34 -9.66
CA GLY A 51 -14.21 60.28 -10.37
C GLY A 51 -14.70 61.64 -10.91
N ALA A 52 -14.16 62.74 -10.38
CA ALA A 52 -14.42 64.09 -10.83
C ALA A 52 -13.22 64.99 -10.50
N SER A 53 -13.02 66.06 -11.28
CA SER A 53 -12.01 67.09 -11.01
C SER A 53 -12.53 68.22 -10.12
N GLN A 54 -13.85 68.38 -10.01
CA GLN A 54 -14.49 69.35 -9.12
C GLN A 54 -15.81 68.82 -8.56
N THR A 55 -16.13 69.21 -7.34
CA THR A 55 -17.44 68.95 -6.70
C THR A 55 -17.87 70.15 -5.85
N ALA A 56 -19.18 70.29 -5.60
CA ALA A 56 -19.73 71.36 -4.75
C ALA A 56 -20.16 70.81 -3.39
N THR A 57 -20.05 71.63 -2.34
CA THR A 57 -20.56 71.29 -1.00
C THR A 57 -22.09 71.23 -0.97
N ASP A 58 -22.61 70.36 -0.10
CA ASP A 58 -24.02 70.28 0.28
C ASP A 58 -24.35 71.24 1.43
N VAL A 59 -25.58 71.20 1.94
CA VAL A 59 -26.05 72.05 3.05
C VAL A 59 -25.24 71.90 4.34
N ASN A 60 -24.52 70.79 4.51
CA ASN A 60 -23.67 70.52 5.66
C ASN A 60 -22.21 70.94 5.41
N GLY A 61 -21.90 71.62 4.31
CA GLY A 61 -20.54 71.98 3.94
C GLY A 61 -19.70 70.78 3.51
N GLN A 62 -20.33 69.68 3.08
CA GLN A 62 -19.65 68.45 2.71
C GLN A 62 -19.73 68.15 1.22
N THR A 63 -18.69 67.54 0.67
CA THR A 63 -18.68 67.06 -0.71
C THR A 63 -17.81 65.82 -0.84
N SER A 64 -18.03 64.98 -1.86
CA SER A 64 -17.32 63.70 -1.98
C SER A 64 -16.84 63.42 -3.39
N VAL A 65 -15.68 62.77 -3.51
CA VAL A 65 -15.13 62.25 -4.77
C VAL A 65 -14.67 60.81 -4.58
N THR A 66 -14.83 59.97 -5.61
CA THR A 66 -14.25 58.62 -5.59
C THR A 66 -12.80 58.66 -6.06
N LEU A 67 -11.91 57.93 -5.39
CA LEU A 67 -10.55 57.65 -5.84
C LEU A 67 -10.46 56.16 -6.22
N ARG A 68 -10.08 55.88 -7.47
CA ARG A 68 -9.68 54.55 -7.93
C ARG A 68 -8.17 54.40 -7.79
N SER A 69 -7.69 53.30 -7.21
CA SER A 69 -6.27 53.04 -7.07
C SER A 69 -5.57 52.91 -8.44
N SER A 70 -4.27 53.13 -8.47
CA SER A 70 -3.44 52.64 -9.57
C SER A 70 -3.13 51.14 -9.38
N ASN A 71 -2.33 50.58 -10.28
CA ASN A 71 -1.81 49.21 -10.21
C ASN A 71 -0.40 49.15 -9.59
N VAL A 72 -0.05 50.13 -8.75
CA VAL A 72 1.27 50.26 -8.13
C VAL A 72 1.10 50.52 -6.63
N ILE A 73 1.78 49.72 -5.81
CA ILE A 73 1.85 49.91 -4.35
C ILE A 73 2.59 51.22 -4.06
N GLY A 74 2.11 51.98 -3.07
CA GLY A 74 2.74 53.25 -2.68
C GLY A 74 1.77 54.41 -2.44
N GLY A 75 0.49 54.24 -2.78
CA GLY A 75 -0.58 55.17 -2.41
C GLY A 75 -0.65 56.45 -3.23
N ALA A 76 -1.62 57.30 -2.86
CA ALA A 76 -1.88 58.59 -3.49
C ALA A 76 -2.17 59.67 -2.44
N THR A 77 -1.63 60.86 -2.64
CA THR A 77 -2.02 62.05 -1.89
C THR A 77 -3.12 62.75 -2.68
N VAL A 78 -4.33 62.74 -2.14
CA VAL A 78 -5.47 63.49 -2.68
C VAL A 78 -5.51 64.85 -2.03
N THR A 79 -5.70 65.87 -2.86
CA THR A 79 -5.78 67.26 -2.43
C THR A 79 -7.11 67.83 -2.89
N ALA A 80 -7.80 68.51 -1.97
CA ALA A 80 -9.01 69.25 -2.25
C ALA A 80 -8.76 70.72 -1.90
N ALA A 81 -8.90 71.60 -2.89
CA ALA A 81 -8.73 73.03 -2.72
C ALA A 81 -10.00 73.74 -3.16
N THR A 82 -10.49 74.69 -2.37
CA THR A 82 -11.60 75.56 -2.81
C THR A 82 -11.16 76.33 -4.06
N VAL A 83 -12.02 76.45 -5.07
CA VAL A 83 -11.67 77.14 -6.34
C VAL A 83 -11.33 78.62 -6.15
N THR A 84 -11.79 79.21 -5.05
CA THR A 84 -11.47 80.58 -4.60
C THR A 84 -10.09 80.70 -3.95
N ASN A 85 -9.37 79.59 -3.77
CA ASN A 85 -8.09 79.49 -3.04
C ASN A 85 -8.15 79.97 -1.58
N GLU A 86 -9.31 79.83 -0.94
CA GLU A 86 -9.52 80.23 0.45
C GLU A 86 -9.16 79.12 1.45
N GLY A 87 -9.19 77.86 1.04
CA GLY A 87 -8.83 76.71 1.87
C GLY A 87 -8.39 75.49 1.06
N GLN A 88 -7.54 74.66 1.67
CA GLN A 88 -7.05 73.41 1.10
C GLN A 88 -6.86 72.36 2.17
N GLY A 89 -7.09 71.10 1.81
CA GLY A 89 -6.81 69.92 2.62
C GLY A 89 -6.20 68.81 1.77
N SER A 90 -5.38 67.97 2.38
CA SER A 90 -4.77 66.81 1.72
C SER A 90 -4.89 65.57 2.58
N LEU A 91 -5.06 64.41 1.93
CA LEU A 91 -5.16 63.10 2.56
C LEU A 91 -4.33 62.09 1.76
N TYR A 92 -3.49 61.34 2.46
CA TYR A 92 -2.78 60.22 1.86
C TYR A 92 -3.61 58.94 2.00
N VAL A 93 -3.92 58.30 0.87
CA VAL A 93 -4.62 57.01 0.79
C VAL A 93 -3.60 55.94 0.38
N PRO A 94 -3.24 55.00 1.27
CA PRO A 94 -2.34 53.91 0.93
C PRO A 94 -2.95 52.97 -0.11
N PHE A 95 -2.16 52.62 -1.12
CA PHE A 95 -2.46 51.52 -2.03
C PHE A 95 -1.66 50.30 -1.57
N THR A 96 -2.36 49.31 -1.02
CA THR A 96 -1.77 48.12 -0.43
C THR A 96 -1.68 46.99 -1.43
N ASP A 97 -0.91 45.96 -1.09
CA ASP A 97 -0.97 44.71 -1.85
C ASP A 97 -2.30 43.99 -1.63
N ALA A 98 -2.66 43.10 -2.56
CA ALA A 98 -3.76 42.17 -2.43
C ALA A 98 -3.27 40.77 -2.75
N TRP A 99 -3.52 39.83 -1.84
CA TRP A 99 -3.05 38.45 -1.95
C TRP A 99 -4.21 37.50 -2.23
N ALA A 100 -4.02 36.61 -3.19
CA ALA A 100 -4.96 35.54 -3.50
C ALA A 100 -4.31 34.17 -3.27
N ALA A 101 -5.05 33.23 -2.68
CA ALA A 101 -4.62 31.85 -2.58
C ALA A 101 -4.45 31.23 -3.97
N ILE A 102 -3.36 30.48 -4.15
CA ILE A 102 -3.10 29.71 -5.37
C ILE A 102 -2.96 28.23 -5.04
N ALA A 103 -2.86 27.38 -6.07
CA ALA A 103 -2.68 25.95 -5.88
C ALA A 103 -1.47 25.65 -4.96
N PRO A 104 -1.64 24.79 -3.95
CA PRO A 104 -0.53 24.37 -3.11
C PRO A 104 0.46 23.49 -3.90
N ILE A 105 1.66 23.32 -3.36
CA ILE A 105 2.60 22.28 -3.82
C ILE A 105 2.64 21.14 -2.83
N TYR A 106 2.95 19.96 -3.35
CA TYR A 106 3.09 18.74 -2.57
C TYR A 106 4.48 18.16 -2.79
N THR A 107 5.09 17.65 -1.72
CA THR A 107 6.22 16.74 -1.89
C THR A 107 5.72 15.41 -2.46
N GLY A 108 6.64 14.61 -3.01
CA GLY A 108 6.36 13.20 -3.21
C GLY A 108 6.08 12.50 -1.88
N TRP A 109 5.30 11.41 -1.93
CA TRP A 109 5.14 10.51 -0.78
C TRP A 109 6.47 9.81 -0.49
N ALA A 110 6.88 9.85 0.78
CA ALA A 110 8.07 9.16 1.27
C ALA A 110 7.68 8.18 2.38
N ASN A 111 8.44 7.09 2.51
CA ASN A 111 8.23 6.12 3.60
C ASN A 111 8.47 6.79 4.95
N TYR A 112 7.53 6.58 5.86
CA TYR A 112 7.57 7.03 7.23
C TYR A 112 7.56 5.79 8.12
N ASP A 113 8.62 5.64 8.91
CA ASP A 113 8.93 4.44 9.70
C ASP A 113 9.10 3.15 8.86
N SER A 114 9.42 2.06 9.55
CA SER A 114 9.59 0.74 8.94
C SER A 114 8.24 0.06 8.64
N PRO A 115 8.21 -0.86 7.65
CA PRO A 115 7.02 -1.67 7.40
C PRO A 115 6.58 -2.48 8.62
N TYR A 116 5.27 -2.67 8.79
CA TYR A 116 4.67 -3.34 9.95
C TYR A 116 3.48 -4.22 9.56
N SER A 117 3.01 -5.03 10.53
CA SER A 117 1.87 -5.95 10.37
C SER A 117 1.96 -6.78 9.08
N CYS A 118 3.13 -7.39 8.88
CA CYS A 118 3.41 -8.19 7.70
C CYS A 118 2.65 -9.53 7.73
N SER A 119 2.23 -10.00 6.57
CA SER A 119 1.78 -11.38 6.39
C SER A 119 2.91 -12.37 6.66
N GLY A 120 2.58 -13.65 6.82
CA GLY A 120 3.60 -14.70 6.71
C GLY A 120 4.26 -14.70 5.34
N TRP A 121 5.53 -15.11 5.28
CA TRP A 121 6.25 -15.31 4.04
C TRP A 121 5.67 -16.49 3.26
N THR A 122 5.43 -16.30 1.96
CA THR A 122 4.87 -17.32 1.07
C THR A 122 5.65 -17.41 -0.24
N PRO A 123 5.92 -18.60 -0.78
CA PRO A 123 5.67 -19.92 -0.18
C PRO A 123 6.49 -20.19 1.09
N ASP A 124 5.98 -21.06 1.97
CA ASP A 124 6.73 -21.51 3.14
C ASP A 124 7.87 -22.45 2.69
N PRO A 125 9.11 -22.30 3.18
CA PRO A 125 10.22 -23.18 2.82
C PRO A 125 9.91 -24.67 2.93
N SER A 126 9.09 -25.10 3.90
CA SER A 126 8.68 -26.50 4.09
C SER A 126 7.79 -27.05 2.98
N THR A 127 7.27 -26.18 2.11
CA THR A 127 6.46 -26.54 0.93
C THR A 127 7.27 -26.61 -0.36
N VAL A 128 8.54 -26.21 -0.32
CA VAL A 128 9.46 -26.18 -1.48
C VAL A 128 10.53 -27.26 -1.31
N PRO A 129 10.83 -28.08 -2.35
CA PRO A 129 11.79 -29.18 -2.27
C PRO A 129 13.15 -28.77 -1.67
N ALA A 130 13.66 -29.59 -0.75
CA ALA A 130 14.92 -29.35 -0.07
C ALA A 130 16.07 -29.01 -1.05
N GLY A 131 16.76 -27.90 -0.80
CA GLY A 131 17.89 -27.44 -1.63
C GLY A 131 17.51 -26.62 -2.87
N SER A 132 16.22 -26.45 -3.17
CA SER A 132 15.77 -25.61 -4.28
C SER A 132 15.77 -24.14 -3.87
N ALA A 133 16.45 -23.28 -4.64
CA ALA A 133 16.39 -21.84 -4.45
C ALA A 133 15.06 -21.29 -4.96
N PHE A 134 14.44 -20.40 -4.19
CA PHE A 134 13.20 -19.73 -4.57
C PHE A 134 13.11 -18.34 -3.95
N THR A 135 12.21 -17.51 -4.48
CA THR A 135 11.85 -16.22 -3.89
C THR A 135 10.54 -16.39 -3.13
N HIS A 136 10.51 -15.99 -1.87
CA HIS A 136 9.25 -15.83 -1.14
C HIS A 136 8.93 -14.36 -0.91
N SER A 137 7.65 -14.09 -0.74
CA SER A 137 7.10 -12.74 -0.60
C SER A 137 6.26 -12.62 0.66
N GLN A 138 6.25 -11.43 1.25
CA GLN A 138 5.30 -11.04 2.29
C GLN A 138 4.71 -9.68 1.95
N ASN A 139 3.46 -9.45 2.35
CA ASN A 139 2.82 -8.15 2.23
C ASN A 139 2.88 -7.45 3.59
N CYS A 140 3.31 -6.19 3.60
CA CYS A 140 3.41 -5.36 4.81
C CYS A 140 2.68 -4.04 4.61
N TYR A 141 2.21 -3.44 5.70
CA TYR A 141 1.75 -2.06 5.69
C TYR A 141 2.95 -1.12 5.81
N GLN A 142 2.96 -0.07 4.99
CA GLN A 142 3.95 1.00 5.03
C GLN A 142 3.21 2.33 5.20
N ASN A 143 3.52 3.04 6.27
CA ASN A 143 3.08 4.42 6.41
C ASN A 143 3.92 5.32 5.50
N GLN A 144 3.28 6.29 4.88
CA GLN A 144 3.95 7.30 4.09
C GLN A 144 3.52 8.69 4.55
N ILE A 145 4.44 9.63 4.40
CA ILE A 145 4.22 11.05 4.68
C ILE A 145 4.51 11.87 3.42
N ALA A 146 3.67 12.87 3.18
CA ALA A 146 3.91 13.94 2.22
C ALA A 146 3.60 15.27 2.90
N TYR A 147 4.10 16.36 2.33
CA TYR A 147 3.84 17.71 2.86
C TYR A 147 3.13 18.54 1.82
N ARG A 148 2.06 19.20 2.24
CA ARG A 148 1.39 20.27 1.50
C ARG A 148 1.95 21.60 1.93
N GLN A 149 2.42 22.41 0.99
CA GLN A 149 2.77 23.81 1.23
C GLN A 149 1.74 24.70 0.55
N ASP A 150 0.93 25.38 1.37
CA ASP A 150 -0.02 26.38 0.90
C ASP A 150 0.73 27.64 0.46
N ARG A 151 0.21 28.30 -0.58
CA ARG A 151 0.86 29.45 -1.22
C ARG A 151 -0.17 30.49 -1.59
N GLN A 152 0.28 31.73 -1.67
CA GLN A 152 -0.51 32.85 -2.17
C GLN A 152 0.32 33.68 -3.14
N GLN A 153 -0.37 34.39 -4.02
CA GLN A 153 0.22 35.27 -5.02
C GLN A 153 -0.31 36.69 -4.85
N SER A 154 0.60 37.66 -4.94
CA SER A 154 0.26 39.07 -5.00
C SER A 154 -0.41 39.36 -6.34
N LEU A 155 -1.62 39.91 -6.30
CA LEU A 155 -2.38 40.34 -7.46
C LEU A 155 -1.79 41.59 -8.11
N VAL A 156 -0.86 42.26 -7.44
CA VAL A 156 -0.22 43.49 -7.92
C VAL A 156 1.16 43.19 -8.51
N THR A 157 2.01 42.48 -7.77
CA THR A 157 3.42 42.24 -8.13
C THR A 157 3.65 40.89 -8.80
N GLY A 158 2.71 39.96 -8.68
CA GLY A 158 2.88 38.57 -9.11
C GLY A 158 3.81 37.75 -8.21
N GLN A 159 4.34 38.33 -7.13
CA GLN A 159 5.16 37.61 -6.16
C GLN A 159 4.40 36.44 -5.55
N ILE A 160 5.04 35.28 -5.42
CA ILE A 160 4.49 34.10 -4.76
C ILE A 160 5.20 33.89 -3.43
N VAL A 161 4.42 33.64 -2.38
CA VAL A 161 4.93 33.33 -1.04
C VAL A 161 4.23 32.10 -0.46
N ASN A 162 4.93 31.43 0.45
CA ASN A 162 4.37 30.35 1.25
C ASN A 162 3.46 30.93 2.35
N VAL A 163 2.35 30.25 2.61
CA VAL A 163 1.41 30.57 3.68
C VAL A 163 1.55 29.54 4.78
N GLY A 164 2.00 29.98 5.95
CA GLY A 164 2.24 29.10 7.08
C GLY A 164 3.33 28.04 6.82
N GLY A 165 3.45 27.11 7.77
CA GLY A 165 4.36 25.98 7.66
C GLY A 165 3.79 24.84 6.79
N PRO A 166 4.64 23.91 6.32
CA PRO A 166 4.18 22.72 5.62
C PRO A 166 3.21 21.89 6.48
N VAL A 167 2.11 21.46 5.89
CA VAL A 167 1.10 20.63 6.53
C VAL A 167 1.35 19.16 6.18
N PRO A 168 1.59 18.27 7.16
CA PRO A 168 1.81 16.85 6.88
C PRO A 168 0.50 16.17 6.46
N ALA A 169 0.61 15.30 5.47
CA ALA A 169 -0.41 14.35 5.06
C ALA A 169 0.12 12.94 5.26
N TYR A 170 -0.74 12.04 5.75
CA TYR A 170 -0.40 10.67 6.03
C TYR A 170 -1.26 9.72 5.19
N GLN A 171 -0.65 8.63 4.74
CA GLN A 171 -1.38 7.51 4.17
C GLN A 171 -0.71 6.20 4.57
N THR A 172 -1.45 5.10 4.47
CA THR A 172 -0.92 3.76 4.63
C THR A 172 -1.14 3.00 3.33
N ILE A 173 -0.07 2.42 2.80
CA ILE A 173 -0.10 1.58 1.59
C ILE A 173 0.28 0.15 1.95
N LEU A 174 -0.12 -0.79 1.09
CA LEU A 174 0.35 -2.17 1.15
C LEU A 174 1.55 -2.32 0.21
N ILE A 175 2.67 -2.81 0.73
CA ILE A 175 3.88 -3.12 -0.05
C ILE A 175 4.15 -4.62 -0.03
N THR A 176 4.84 -5.11 -1.07
CA THR A 176 5.33 -6.49 -1.12
C THR A 176 6.84 -6.49 -0.97
N GLN A 177 7.34 -7.22 0.03
CA GLN A 177 8.76 -7.50 0.20
C GLN A 177 9.08 -8.87 -0.38
N GLN A 178 10.28 -9.01 -0.95
CA GLN A 178 10.76 -10.24 -1.54
C GLN A 178 12.14 -10.56 -0.99
N GLN A 179 12.40 -11.83 -0.72
CA GLN A 179 13.75 -12.30 -0.40
C GLN A 179 13.98 -13.71 -0.92
N ALA A 180 15.25 -14.07 -1.07
CA ALA A 180 15.65 -15.41 -1.47
C ALA A 180 15.61 -16.38 -0.28
N ALA A 181 15.18 -17.60 -0.53
CA ALA A 181 15.13 -18.69 0.44
C ALA A 181 15.49 -20.03 -0.23
N ILE A 182 15.82 -21.03 0.59
CA ILE A 182 16.07 -22.41 0.15
C ILE A 182 14.96 -23.29 0.72
N GLY A 183 14.39 -24.15 -0.12
CA GLY A 183 13.36 -25.10 0.28
C GLY A 183 13.86 -26.08 1.34
N THR A 184 12.96 -26.53 2.21
CA THR A 184 13.21 -27.48 3.31
C THR A 184 12.25 -28.66 3.29
N GLN A 185 11.38 -28.77 2.28
CA GLN A 185 10.47 -29.90 2.13
C GLN A 185 11.26 -31.20 2.02
N ALA A 186 11.06 -32.08 2.99
CA ALA A 186 11.67 -33.39 3.00
C ALA A 186 11.21 -34.21 1.78
N PRO A 187 12.08 -35.06 1.22
CA PRO A 187 11.64 -36.06 0.25
C PRO A 187 10.50 -36.89 0.86
N ALA A 188 9.47 -37.20 0.06
CA ALA A 188 8.43 -38.10 0.50
C ALA A 188 9.09 -39.41 0.97
N THR A 189 8.83 -39.79 2.23
CA THR A 189 9.29 -41.10 2.72
C THR A 189 8.62 -42.16 1.85
N PRO A 190 9.39 -43.07 1.23
CA PRO A 190 8.77 -44.18 0.51
C PRO A 190 7.84 -44.93 1.47
N PRO A 191 6.67 -45.41 1.01
CA PRO A 191 5.81 -46.22 1.84
C PRO A 191 6.61 -47.38 2.44
N PRO A 192 6.35 -47.78 3.70
CA PRO A 192 6.99 -48.95 4.28
C PRO A 192 6.87 -50.11 3.28
N PRO A 193 7.94 -50.88 3.01
CA PRO A 193 7.81 -52.06 2.17
C PRO A 193 6.67 -52.91 2.75
N ALA A 194 5.73 -53.33 1.88
CA ALA A 194 4.55 -54.05 2.34
C ALA A 194 5.01 -55.24 3.20
N ALA A 195 4.55 -55.28 4.45
CA ALA A 195 4.96 -56.28 5.41
C ALA A 195 4.76 -57.68 4.79
N ALA A 196 5.76 -58.55 4.97
CA ALA A 196 5.70 -59.86 4.36
C ALA A 196 4.46 -60.61 4.87
N THR A 197 3.49 -60.88 3.99
CA THR A 197 2.29 -61.63 4.38
C THR A 197 2.67 -63.11 4.42
N CYS A 198 2.63 -63.70 5.61
CA CYS A 198 2.89 -65.12 5.83
C CYS A 198 1.54 -65.84 5.98
N GLU A 199 1.10 -66.53 4.94
CA GLU A 199 -0.29 -67.04 4.89
C GLU A 199 -0.36 -68.57 4.79
N TRP A 200 0.68 -69.23 4.25
CA TRP A 200 0.60 -70.65 3.88
C TRP A 200 1.47 -71.57 4.72
N VAL A 201 0.91 -72.71 5.10
CA VAL A 201 1.52 -73.76 5.93
C VAL A 201 1.69 -75.01 5.08
N GLY A 202 2.93 -75.40 4.75
CA GLY A 202 3.23 -76.58 3.91
C GLY A 202 3.89 -77.73 4.69
N GLN A 203 3.64 -78.97 4.26
CA GLN A 203 4.21 -80.22 4.81
C GLN A 203 5.70 -80.36 4.49
N LYS A 204 6.56 -80.78 5.43
CA LYS A 204 7.96 -81.18 5.12
C LYS A 204 8.12 -82.68 5.31
N ASN A 205 8.16 -83.46 4.21
CA ASN A 205 8.51 -84.88 4.26
C ASN A 205 9.78 -85.16 3.47
N ASN A 206 10.79 -85.81 4.09
CA ASN A 206 12.08 -86.20 3.47
C ASN A 206 12.48 -85.37 2.23
N ASN A 207 12.58 -84.06 2.49
CA ASN A 207 13.04 -82.99 1.63
C ASN A 207 12.11 -82.42 0.53
N ASP A 208 10.78 -82.64 0.51
CA ASP A 208 9.88 -81.88 -0.39
C ASP A 208 8.64 -81.32 0.34
N MET A 209 8.07 -80.22 -0.16
CA MET A 209 6.81 -79.61 0.31
C MET A 209 5.67 -79.82 -0.71
N TYR A 210 4.43 -80.04 -0.24
CA TYR A 210 3.24 -80.19 -1.10
C TYR A 210 2.04 -79.36 -0.58
N SER A 211 1.28 -78.75 -1.50
CA SER A 211 -0.05 -78.15 -1.24
C SER A 211 -1.16 -78.99 -1.90
N ARG A 212 -2.34 -79.07 -1.28
CA ARG A 212 -3.47 -79.89 -1.77
C ARG A 212 -4.34 -79.12 -2.77
N LYS A 213 -4.04 -79.26 -4.07
CA LYS A 213 -4.97 -79.46 -5.22
C LYS A 213 -4.40 -78.88 -6.53
N GLY A 214 -4.43 -79.71 -7.58
CA GLY A 214 -4.40 -79.29 -9.00
C GLY A 214 -3.01 -79.15 -9.60
N TRP A 215 -2.65 -80.07 -10.51
CA TRP A 215 -1.29 -80.27 -11.02
C TRP A 215 -1.05 -79.65 -12.40
N THR A 216 0.02 -78.87 -12.57
CA THR A 216 0.86 -78.85 -13.79
C THR A 216 2.29 -78.36 -13.46
N TYR A 217 3.30 -78.90 -14.16
CA TYR A 217 4.75 -78.83 -13.88
C TYR A 217 5.53 -77.78 -14.71
N LEU A 218 6.74 -77.46 -14.20
CA LEU A 218 8.03 -77.02 -14.83
C LEU A 218 8.55 -75.74 -14.15
N THR A 219 9.75 -75.64 -13.57
CA THR A 219 11.08 -76.10 -14.01
C THR A 219 11.92 -76.55 -12.79
N ASN A 220 13.05 -77.23 -12.88
CA ASN A 220 14.13 -77.31 -13.87
C ASN A 220 14.87 -78.65 -13.61
N ASN A 221 15.93 -78.95 -14.37
CA ASN A 221 16.91 -79.99 -14.01
C ASN A 221 17.70 -79.65 -12.71
N ASN A 222 17.07 -79.05 -11.69
CA ASN A 222 17.40 -79.04 -10.25
C ASN A 222 16.30 -78.28 -9.45
N THR A 223 15.10 -78.88 -9.54
CA THR A 223 13.72 -78.48 -9.21
C THR A 223 13.45 -77.41 -8.13
N TRP A 224 12.83 -76.29 -8.53
CA TRP A 224 12.06 -75.37 -7.68
C TRP A 224 10.70 -75.08 -8.34
N LEU A 225 9.58 -75.36 -7.66
CA LEU A 225 8.24 -75.07 -8.17
C LEU A 225 7.60 -73.94 -7.35
N LEU A 226 7.33 -72.81 -8.01
CA LEU A 226 6.59 -71.68 -7.45
C LEU A 226 5.22 -71.61 -8.16
N TYR A 227 4.13 -71.56 -7.40
CA TYR A 227 2.75 -71.57 -7.93
C TYR A 227 2.06 -70.22 -7.70
N ASP A 228 1.38 -69.70 -8.73
CA ASP A 228 0.43 -68.59 -8.62
C ASP A 228 -1.01 -69.15 -8.61
N VAL A 229 -1.70 -69.03 -7.48
CA VAL A 229 -3.13 -69.33 -7.35
C VAL A 229 -3.78 -68.00 -6.97
N GLY A 230 -4.31 -67.30 -7.98
CA GLY A 230 -5.06 -66.07 -7.74
C GLY A 230 -6.28 -66.29 -6.83
N PRO A 231 -7.18 -65.31 -6.73
CA PRO A 231 -7.10 -64.12 -5.87
C PRO A 231 -7.05 -64.40 -4.34
N THR A 232 -6.84 -65.65 -3.88
CA THR A 232 -6.99 -66.02 -2.46
C THR A 232 -5.81 -66.75 -1.79
N GLY A 233 -4.64 -66.88 -2.42
CA GLY A 233 -3.44 -67.25 -1.64
C GLY A 233 -2.29 -67.86 -2.42
N VAL A 234 -1.08 -67.34 -2.17
CA VAL A 234 0.18 -67.84 -2.74
C VAL A 234 0.74 -68.95 -1.85
N GLY A 235 0.46 -70.21 -2.17
CA GLY A 235 1.09 -71.36 -1.52
C GLY A 235 2.39 -71.75 -2.23
N ALA A 236 3.53 -71.56 -1.59
CA ALA A 236 4.80 -72.07 -2.12
C ALA A 236 5.17 -73.43 -1.48
N SER A 237 6.01 -74.18 -2.17
CA SER A 237 6.54 -75.45 -1.71
C SER A 237 8.01 -75.56 -2.11
N ALA A 238 8.89 -75.81 -1.15
CA ALA A 238 10.32 -75.99 -1.38
C ALA A 238 10.70 -77.48 -1.52
N GLY A 239 11.49 -77.80 -2.55
CA GLY A 239 12.10 -79.11 -2.74
C GLY A 239 13.49 -79.22 -2.11
N LYS A 240 14.20 -80.28 -2.50
CA LYS A 240 15.29 -80.94 -1.76
C LYS A 240 16.42 -80.17 -1.07
N ASN A 241 16.63 -78.88 -1.34
CA ASN A 241 17.77 -78.09 -0.82
C ASN A 241 17.51 -76.56 -0.76
N TRP A 242 16.50 -76.08 -0.02
CA TRP A 242 16.19 -74.63 -0.01
C TRP A 242 17.23 -73.89 0.83
N ARG A 243 17.97 -72.98 0.20
CA ARG A 243 19.14 -72.32 0.80
C ARG A 243 19.04 -70.79 0.85
N GLY A 244 17.88 -70.18 0.59
CA GLY A 244 17.73 -68.73 0.69
C GLY A 244 16.48 -68.15 0.04
N PRO A 245 16.26 -66.82 0.18
CA PRO A 245 15.15 -66.11 -0.44
C PRO A 245 15.09 -66.32 -1.96
N VAL A 246 13.88 -66.39 -2.52
CA VAL A 246 13.64 -66.52 -3.96
C VAL A 246 12.86 -65.31 -4.47
N ASP A 247 13.36 -64.67 -5.52
CA ASP A 247 12.75 -63.49 -6.13
C ASP A 247 11.96 -63.91 -7.38
N TYR A 248 10.66 -63.61 -7.43
CA TYR A 248 9.78 -63.97 -8.54
C TYR A 248 8.61 -62.99 -8.68
N ASN A 249 8.31 -62.59 -9.92
CA ASN A 249 7.19 -61.71 -10.29
C ASN A 249 7.07 -60.42 -9.45
N GLY A 250 8.21 -59.80 -9.10
CA GLY A 250 8.25 -58.57 -8.31
C GLY A 250 8.17 -58.77 -6.79
N TYR A 251 8.25 -60.01 -6.30
CA TYR A 251 8.20 -60.35 -4.88
C TYR A 251 9.36 -61.27 -4.46
N ARG A 252 9.88 -61.07 -3.25
CA ARG A 252 10.79 -61.97 -2.53
C ARG A 252 10.00 -62.90 -1.61
N TYR A 253 10.23 -64.20 -1.77
CA TYR A 253 9.65 -65.26 -0.96
C TYR A 253 10.65 -65.82 0.05
N THR A 254 10.24 -65.97 1.31
CA THR A 254 11.05 -66.49 2.41
C THR A 254 10.29 -67.52 3.26
N VAL A 255 11.01 -68.43 3.91
CA VAL A 255 10.44 -69.35 4.91
C VAL A 255 10.29 -68.61 6.24
N GLY A 256 9.08 -68.63 6.79
CA GLY A 256 8.71 -68.06 8.08
C GLY A 256 8.80 -69.06 9.24
N ALA A 257 8.03 -68.81 10.30
CA ALA A 257 8.07 -69.62 11.52
C ALA A 257 7.53 -71.06 11.33
N LYS A 258 7.94 -71.98 12.20
CA LYS A 258 7.33 -73.32 12.30
C LYS A 258 5.90 -73.19 12.81
N ALA A 259 4.94 -73.61 11.99
CA ALA A 259 3.50 -73.52 12.27
C ALA A 259 2.95 -74.74 13.02
N GLY A 260 3.68 -75.86 13.04
CA GLY A 260 3.26 -77.07 13.76
C GLY A 260 3.93 -78.32 13.25
N THR A 261 3.43 -79.46 13.70
CA THR A 261 3.87 -80.79 13.29
C THR A 261 2.63 -81.65 13.03
N MET A 262 2.65 -82.49 11.99
CA MET A 262 1.54 -83.37 11.65
C MET A 262 1.99 -84.82 11.43
N THR A 263 1.09 -85.77 11.73
CA THR A 263 1.34 -87.20 11.61
C THR A 263 0.41 -87.79 10.55
N ALA A 264 0.95 -88.49 9.54
CA ALA A 264 0.15 -89.10 8.48
C ALA A 264 0.58 -90.56 8.20
N GLY A 265 -0.35 -91.50 8.41
CA GLY A 265 -0.09 -92.94 8.24
C GLY A 265 0.93 -93.49 9.25
N ARG A 266 1.02 -94.83 9.38
CA ARG A 266 1.85 -95.48 10.40
C ARG A 266 3.33 -95.05 10.27
N ASN A 267 3.72 -94.11 11.13
CA ASN A 267 5.08 -93.65 11.50
C ASN A 267 5.79 -92.58 10.64
N PHE A 268 5.08 -91.58 10.10
CA PHE A 268 5.75 -90.38 9.57
C PHE A 268 5.26 -89.07 10.22
N GLU A 269 6.20 -88.30 10.78
CA GLU A 269 5.98 -87.02 11.45
C GLU A 269 6.66 -85.89 10.64
N TYR A 270 5.92 -84.81 10.38
CA TYR A 270 6.35 -83.73 9.48
C TYR A 270 6.20 -82.37 10.12
N ASP A 271 7.22 -81.52 9.99
CA ASP A 271 7.18 -80.13 10.42
C ASP A 271 6.56 -79.24 9.35
N LEU A 272 5.76 -78.29 9.80
CA LEU A 272 5.08 -77.32 8.98
C LEU A 272 5.72 -75.95 9.16
N TYR A 273 5.99 -75.25 8.07
CA TYR A 273 6.53 -73.89 8.09
C TYR A 273 5.63 -72.93 7.33
N GLN A 274 5.61 -71.68 7.78
CA GLN A 274 4.98 -70.57 7.07
C GLN A 274 5.80 -70.19 5.84
N MET A 275 5.13 -69.70 4.79
CA MET A 275 5.78 -69.03 3.68
C MET A 275 5.36 -67.56 3.63
N CYS A 276 6.35 -66.68 3.57
CA CYS A 276 6.18 -65.24 3.56
C CYS A 276 6.51 -64.67 2.18
N LYS A 277 5.73 -63.71 1.70
CA LYS A 277 5.99 -62.96 0.45
C LYS A 277 6.11 -61.47 0.76
N ALA A 278 7.13 -60.81 0.23
CA ALA A 278 7.33 -59.35 0.32
C ALA A 278 7.61 -58.78 -1.08
N PRO A 279 7.19 -57.55 -1.43
CA PRO A 279 7.60 -56.94 -2.69
C PRO A 279 9.13 -56.76 -2.75
N LEU A 280 9.71 -56.82 -3.95
CA LEU A 280 11.13 -56.49 -4.20
C LEU A 280 11.40 -54.99 -4.14
#